data_AF-A0A922N4N1-F1
#
_entry.id   AF-A0A922N4N1-F1
#
_cell.length_a   1.000
_cell.length_b   1.000
_cell.length_c   1.000
_cell.angle_alpha   90.00
_cell.angle_beta   90.00
_cell.angle_gamma   90.00
#
_symmetry.space_group_name_H-M   'P 1'
#
loop_
_entity.id
_entity.type
_entity.pdbx_description
1 polymer ?
#
loop_
_entity_poly.entity_id
_entity_poly.type
_entity_poly.pdbx_seq_one_letter_code
_entity_poly.pdbx_strand_id
1 'polypeptide(L)'
;MNFKYVELMFLATKPTRSRWLKVFRETPIPTQHPASTPYLNTLPQRPASTPRIHFKPDFHRPHAYYQQKELEQRVSHASTTSLEDSRDVTRQAPSAPQAQAALPTRAVHAPNVSWQKLFWVSFPDTKRLDETATLAIQLFPEDRESLGHDPWLAEACSMTLHNTVIPSGNEDCFIHQGLVTALATKALAQISVDAHTWDWLATQLQGNLLSRSCTDKDGNALHGILFLHWTTNEPTNPTLDKVYSKVRLLKHIHPASFRVYPNENEAEQERNKLGDIRALDEVASSSPQEFSYRPRTCYGHGPCKLRDYQTTVHKRTQSGCAMHVHVRKRGDHHELTCQPEAQMLETTSQNSRGRKKKPIVASKSSRTPAHSADHSAHWFHQEFVPSLQSCEFRVFIATEPSKKGIRGRIGQVIAIAKTSFNSDTQALAVREFLPEDLEPALTRLDLVRFALFVFERLRARPDSMIFFESLEVGVRLDIGVANTRTAKKAFFVNEITRWYGAHYFSYHICAEPKTQICKAFAGAFAMVINSGTGCVS
;
A
#
# COMPACT_ATOMS: atom_id res chain seq x y z
N MET A 1 12.55 -6.90 29.81
CA MET A 1 12.12 -8.13 29.09
C MET A 1 12.49 -7.95 27.63
N ASN A 2 13.48 -8.72 27.16
CA ASN A 2 14.07 -8.61 25.82
C ASN A 2 13.17 -9.32 24.79
N PHE A 3 12.63 -8.57 23.83
CA PHE A 3 11.76 -9.10 22.79
C PHE A 3 12.49 -9.14 21.44
N LYS A 4 12.92 -10.36 21.06
CA LYS A 4 13.25 -10.71 19.67
C LYS A 4 11.92 -10.93 18.93
N TYR A 5 11.58 -10.09 17.95
CA TYR A 5 10.38 -10.26 17.11
C TYR A 5 10.70 -10.01 15.63
N VAL A 6 11.37 -10.97 15.01
CA VAL A 6 11.09 -11.40 13.64
C VAL A 6 10.76 -12.88 13.84
N GLU A 7 9.61 -13.38 13.38
CA GLU A 7 9.28 -14.82 13.15
C GLU A 7 7.83 -15.22 13.48
N LEU A 8 7.37 -16.24 12.73
CA LEU A 8 6.22 -17.17 12.87
C LEU A 8 5.01 -16.85 11.98
N MET A 9 4.48 -17.71 11.08
CA MET A 9 4.76 -19.10 10.65
C MET A 9 4.03 -19.39 9.32
N PHE A 10 4.59 -20.27 8.48
CA PHE A 10 3.82 -21.21 7.65
C PHE A 10 4.49 -22.60 7.72
N LEU A 11 3.99 -23.48 8.61
CA LEU A 11 4.26 -24.91 8.58
C LEU A 11 2.95 -25.67 8.69
N ALA A 12 2.50 -26.29 7.61
CA ALA A 12 1.38 -27.23 7.67
C ALA A 12 1.36 -28.28 6.55
N THR A 13 2.48 -28.89 6.18
CA THR A 13 2.47 -30.22 5.54
C THR A 13 3.76 -30.98 5.82
N LYS A 14 3.72 -31.96 6.72
CA LYS A 14 4.69 -33.07 6.73
C LYS A 14 4.28 -34.06 5.62
N PRO A 15 5.26 -34.64 4.91
CA PRO A 15 5.25 -36.07 4.70
C PRO A 15 6.45 -36.73 5.38
N THR A 16 6.22 -37.97 5.77
CA THR A 16 7.10 -38.93 6.43
C THR A 16 8.47 -39.08 5.73
N ARG A 17 9.54 -39.01 6.51
CA ARG A 17 10.91 -39.39 6.12
C ARG A 17 11.05 -40.91 5.97
N SER A 18 11.76 -41.35 4.94
CA SER A 18 12.66 -42.50 5.02
C SER A 18 14.08 -42.07 4.63
N ARG A 19 15.05 -42.38 5.51
CA ARG A 19 16.53 -42.55 5.37
C ARG A 19 17.21 -41.86 4.16
N TRP A 20 18.26 -41.06 4.33
CA TRP A 20 19.61 -41.50 4.76
C TRP A 20 20.44 -40.41 5.49
N LEU A 21 21.43 -40.91 6.24
CA LEU A 21 22.44 -40.30 7.12
C LEU A 21 23.77 -40.28 6.33
N LYS A 22 24.61 -39.22 6.31
CA LYS A 22 25.79 -39.00 7.20
C LYS A 22 26.60 -37.80 6.64
N VAL A 23 26.95 -36.80 7.46
CA VAL A 23 28.29 -36.53 8.07
C VAL A 23 29.26 -35.76 7.16
N PHE A 24 29.59 -34.51 7.52
CA PHE A 24 30.92 -34.13 8.03
C PHE A 24 30.88 -32.69 8.58
N ARG A 25 31.27 -32.54 9.86
CA ARG A 25 31.80 -31.32 10.46
C ARG A 25 33.31 -31.52 10.52
N GLU A 26 34.08 -30.46 10.27
CA GLU A 26 35.25 -30.13 11.09
C GLU A 26 35.69 -28.68 10.85
N THR A 27 36.33 -28.14 11.87
CA THR A 27 36.50 -26.74 12.30
C THR A 27 37.87 -26.14 11.86
N PRO A 28 38.15 -24.84 12.10
CA PRO A 28 39.16 -24.00 11.41
C PRO A 28 40.51 -23.84 12.16
N ILE A 29 41.37 -22.89 11.69
CA ILE A 29 42.46 -22.07 12.33
C ILE A 29 43.80 -22.12 11.51
N PRO A 30 44.72 -21.10 11.43
CA PRO A 30 44.64 -19.63 11.28
C PRO A 30 45.74 -18.99 10.35
N THR A 31 45.76 -17.65 10.32
CA THR A 31 46.69 -16.59 9.83
C THR A 31 48.22 -16.83 9.70
N GLN A 32 48.87 -16.11 8.74
CA GLN A 32 49.99 -15.15 8.99
C GLN A 32 50.41 -14.33 7.74
N HIS A 33 50.68 -13.04 7.93
CA HIS A 33 51.35 -12.07 7.02
C HIS A 33 52.90 -12.15 7.13
N PRO A 34 53.69 -11.57 6.20
CA PRO A 34 54.24 -10.20 6.42
C PRO A 34 54.42 -9.31 5.16
N ALA A 35 54.72 -8.02 5.43
CA ALA A 35 55.08 -6.88 4.56
C ALA A 35 56.39 -7.11 3.75
N SER A 36 56.82 -6.32 2.74
CA SER A 36 57.03 -4.86 2.68
C SER A 36 57.48 -4.34 1.28
N THR A 37 57.14 -3.08 1.01
CA THR A 37 57.47 -2.03 -0.02
C THR A 37 58.94 -1.85 -0.51
N PRO A 38 59.33 -0.81 -1.32
CA PRO A 38 58.79 -0.19 -2.58
C PRO A 38 59.92 0.19 -3.62
N TYR A 39 59.60 0.81 -4.78
CA TYR A 39 60.29 1.95 -5.48
C TYR A 39 60.14 1.95 -7.03
N LEU A 40 59.53 3.04 -7.53
CA LEU A 40 59.86 3.95 -8.66
C LEU A 40 60.30 3.48 -10.08
N ASN A 41 59.68 4.19 -11.06
CA ASN A 41 60.25 4.92 -12.21
C ASN A 41 60.12 4.40 -13.68
N THR A 42 59.31 5.17 -14.43
CA THR A 42 59.54 5.76 -15.79
C THR A 42 59.84 4.89 -17.03
N LEU A 43 58.86 4.92 -17.96
CA LEU A 43 58.90 5.13 -19.45
C LEU A 43 60.24 5.00 -20.21
N PRO A 44 60.24 4.47 -21.46
CA PRO A 44 59.99 5.34 -22.63
C PRO A 44 59.24 4.71 -23.85
N GLN A 45 59.20 5.51 -24.92
CA GLN A 45 58.30 5.61 -26.07
C GLN A 45 58.49 4.57 -27.21
N ARG A 46 57.37 4.21 -27.90
CA ARG A 46 57.02 4.08 -29.37
C ARG A 46 58.13 3.82 -30.44
N PRO A 47 57.83 3.42 -31.73
CA PRO A 47 56.54 3.33 -32.47
C PRO A 47 56.35 2.11 -33.45
N ALA A 48 55.26 2.19 -34.25
CA ALA A 48 54.94 1.53 -35.53
C ALA A 48 54.19 0.19 -35.41
N SER A 49 53.08 -0.10 -36.10
CA SER A 49 52.53 0.40 -37.36
C SER A 49 51.05 0.02 -37.48
N THR A 50 50.28 0.88 -38.16
CA THR A 50 48.85 0.76 -38.51
C THR A 50 48.64 -0.16 -39.72
N PRO A 51 47.42 -0.70 -39.97
CA PRO A 51 46.45 0.01 -40.80
C PRO A 51 45.01 -0.07 -40.23
N ARG A 52 44.31 1.06 -40.04
CA ARG A 52 43.41 1.77 -40.99
C ARG A 52 42.21 0.93 -41.44
N ILE A 53 41.04 1.20 -40.84
CA ILE A 53 39.81 1.55 -41.58
C ILE A 53 39.19 2.77 -40.87
N HIS A 54 39.15 3.90 -41.57
CA HIS A 54 38.37 5.09 -41.26
C HIS A 54 37.04 4.99 -42.02
N PHE A 55 35.93 5.45 -41.43
CA PHE A 55 35.19 6.61 -41.94
C PHE A 55 34.19 7.08 -40.87
N LYS A 56 34.06 8.40 -40.75
CA LYS A 56 33.22 9.17 -39.84
C LYS A 56 32.48 10.21 -40.73
N PRO A 57 31.71 11.12 -40.12
CA PRO A 57 30.24 11.22 -40.07
C PRO A 57 29.64 12.03 -41.24
N ASP A 58 28.31 12.23 -41.29
CA ASP A 58 27.74 13.58 -41.49
C ASP A 58 26.22 13.68 -41.32
N PHE A 59 25.84 14.91 -40.97
CA PHE A 59 24.53 15.52 -40.72
C PHE A 59 23.56 15.46 -41.92
N HIS A 60 22.25 15.40 -41.65
CA HIS A 60 21.26 16.37 -42.16
C HIS A 60 19.84 16.16 -41.58
N ARG A 61 19.20 17.24 -41.11
CA ARG A 61 17.73 17.43 -41.01
C ARG A 61 17.14 17.71 -42.41
N PRO A 62 15.82 17.54 -42.62
CA PRO A 62 14.95 18.74 -42.67
C PRO A 62 13.53 18.59 -42.08
N HIS A 63 12.87 19.75 -41.99
CA HIS A 63 11.53 20.11 -41.49
C HIS A 63 10.43 20.09 -42.59
N ALA A 64 9.16 20.25 -42.14
CA ALA A 64 7.89 20.67 -42.81
C ALA A 64 6.83 19.52 -42.87
N TYR A 65 5.59 19.58 -42.34
CA TYR A 65 4.54 20.58 -42.00
C TYR A 65 3.63 21.05 -43.18
N TYR A 66 2.30 20.90 -42.98
CA TYR A 66 1.09 21.23 -43.79
C TYR A 66 0.75 20.28 -44.96
N GLN A 67 -0.49 19.80 -45.23
CA GLN A 67 -1.92 20.20 -45.07
C GLN A 67 -2.78 18.88 -45.06
N GLN A 68 -4.07 18.74 -44.69
CA GLN A 68 -5.20 19.67 -44.57
C GLN A 68 -6.34 19.05 -43.71
N LYS A 69 -6.99 19.90 -42.91
CA LYS A 69 -8.35 19.75 -42.37
C LYS A 69 -9.38 19.92 -43.50
N GLU A 70 -10.46 19.15 -43.51
CA GLU A 70 -11.83 19.58 -43.88
C GLU A 70 -12.80 18.39 -43.86
N LEU A 71 -13.63 18.24 -42.82
CA LEU A 71 -15.00 17.71 -42.96
C LEU A 71 -15.85 17.93 -41.68
N GLU A 72 -15.87 19.15 -41.16
CA GLU A 72 -16.89 19.57 -40.19
C GLU A 72 -17.20 21.05 -40.42
N GLN A 73 -18.24 21.31 -41.22
CA GLN A 73 -19.16 22.46 -41.11
C GLN A 73 -20.02 22.56 -42.38
N ARG A 74 -21.28 22.99 -42.20
CA ARG A 74 -22.44 23.04 -43.11
C ARG A 74 -23.27 21.75 -42.99
N VAL A 75 -24.42 21.73 -42.32
CA VAL A 75 -25.52 22.68 -42.39
C VAL A 75 -26.26 22.75 -41.04
N SER A 76 -26.33 23.94 -40.45
CA SER A 76 -27.37 24.30 -39.46
C SER A 76 -28.02 25.60 -39.91
N HIS A 77 -29.29 25.52 -40.32
CA HIS A 77 -30.34 26.53 -40.50
C HIS A 77 -31.44 25.80 -41.29
N ALA A 78 -32.73 25.73 -40.92
CA ALA A 78 -33.54 26.61 -40.10
C ALA A 78 -34.85 25.90 -39.62
N SER A 79 -35.39 26.40 -38.50
CA SER A 79 -36.81 26.68 -38.19
C SER A 79 -37.87 25.57 -38.29
N THR A 80 -38.48 25.08 -37.20
CA THR A 80 -39.65 25.61 -36.42
C THR A 80 -40.95 25.85 -37.20
N THR A 81 -41.94 24.96 -37.02
CA THR A 81 -43.43 25.12 -37.04
C THR A 81 -44.02 23.77 -36.58
N SER A 82 -44.55 23.58 -35.37
CA SER A 82 -45.86 23.95 -34.78
C SER A 82 -47.07 23.10 -35.24
N LEU A 83 -47.71 22.47 -34.23
CA LEU A 83 -49.15 22.16 -34.04
C LEU A 83 -49.74 20.95 -34.79
N GLU A 84 -50.14 19.91 -34.05
CA GLU A 84 -51.54 19.50 -33.73
C GLU A 84 -52.04 18.47 -34.78
N ASP A 85 -52.83 17.42 -34.55
CA ASP A 85 -53.68 16.95 -33.46
C ASP A 85 -54.03 15.47 -33.81
N SER A 86 -54.12 14.54 -32.84
CA SER A 86 -55.13 13.46 -32.89
C SER A 86 -55.07 12.53 -31.67
N ARG A 87 -56.21 12.47 -30.99
CA ARG A 87 -56.65 11.50 -29.98
C ARG A 87 -56.71 10.09 -30.65
N ASP A 88 -56.63 8.94 -30.00
CA ASP A 88 -57.43 8.50 -28.85
C ASP A 88 -57.08 7.03 -28.45
N VAL A 89 -57.47 6.65 -27.22
CA VAL A 89 -57.74 5.29 -26.68
C VAL A 89 -56.60 4.32 -26.26
N THR A 90 -56.29 4.39 -24.96
CA THR A 90 -56.25 3.32 -23.92
C THR A 90 -55.87 1.86 -24.24
N ARG A 91 -54.79 1.37 -23.59
CA ARG A 91 -54.81 0.15 -22.74
C ARG A 91 -53.56 0.06 -21.84
N GLN A 92 -53.80 -0.03 -20.54
CA GLN A 92 -52.79 -0.18 -19.47
C GLN A 92 -52.16 -1.58 -19.44
N ALA A 93 -50.85 -1.64 -19.16
CA ALA A 93 -50.18 -2.74 -18.46
C ALA A 93 -49.06 -2.14 -17.57
N PRO A 94 -48.82 -2.65 -16.35
CA PRO A 94 -48.07 -1.95 -15.32
C PRO A 94 -46.55 -2.06 -15.53
N SER A 95 -45.90 -0.91 -15.76
CA SER A 95 -44.44 -0.78 -15.77
C SER A 95 -43.88 -0.67 -14.36
N ALA A 96 -42.84 -1.45 -14.10
CA ALA A 96 -41.99 -1.41 -12.91
C ALA A 96 -41.49 0.02 -12.61
N PRO A 97 -41.20 0.36 -11.34
CA PRO A 97 -40.67 1.67 -11.01
C PRO A 97 -39.28 1.82 -11.64
N GLN A 98 -39.22 2.58 -12.75
CA GLN A 98 -37.99 3.11 -13.29
C GLN A 98 -37.37 4.00 -12.21
N ALA A 99 -36.23 3.57 -11.68
CA ALA A 99 -35.36 4.41 -10.88
C ALA A 99 -35.01 5.64 -11.73
N GLN A 100 -35.61 6.78 -11.41
CA GLN A 100 -35.18 8.06 -11.96
C GLN A 100 -33.72 8.24 -11.57
N ALA A 101 -32.85 8.26 -12.58
CA ALA A 101 -31.47 8.66 -12.42
C ALA A 101 -31.46 10.05 -11.80
N ALA A 102 -31.05 10.13 -10.53
CA ALA A 102 -30.83 11.39 -9.86
C ALA A 102 -29.81 12.18 -10.69
N LEU A 103 -30.26 13.34 -11.20
CA LEU A 103 -29.37 14.35 -11.76
C LEU A 103 -28.26 14.64 -10.74
N PRO A 104 -26.99 14.75 -11.17
CA PRO A 104 -25.89 14.99 -10.24
C PRO A 104 -26.15 16.33 -9.55
N THR A 105 -26.43 16.28 -8.26
CA THR A 105 -26.51 17.46 -7.40
C THR A 105 -25.20 18.20 -7.57
N ARG A 106 -25.28 19.42 -8.12
CA ARG A 106 -24.15 20.32 -8.32
C ARG A 106 -23.45 20.47 -6.96
N ALA A 107 -22.33 19.78 -6.78
CA ALA A 107 -21.57 19.79 -5.54
C ALA A 107 -21.18 21.24 -5.23
N VAL A 108 -21.80 21.82 -4.21
CA VAL A 108 -21.44 23.14 -3.69
C VAL A 108 -19.98 23.02 -3.24
N HIS A 109 -19.08 23.65 -3.99
CA HIS A 109 -17.65 23.64 -3.68
C HIS A 109 -17.46 24.38 -2.35
N ALA A 110 -17.08 23.64 -1.29
CA ALA A 110 -16.48 24.27 -0.13
C ALA A 110 -15.21 25.01 -0.59
N PRO A 111 -14.90 26.21 -0.07
CA PRO A 111 -13.71 26.94 -0.47
C PRO A 111 -12.47 26.07 -0.23
N ASN A 112 -11.63 25.92 -1.25
CA ASN A 112 -10.33 25.24 -1.16
C ASN A 112 -9.56 25.89 0.00
N VAL A 113 -9.40 25.17 1.11
CA VAL A 113 -8.56 25.64 2.21
C VAL A 113 -7.12 25.65 1.70
N SER A 114 -6.50 26.85 1.68
CA SER A 114 -5.08 26.98 1.39
C SER A 114 -4.31 26.53 2.63
N TRP A 115 -3.74 25.34 2.56
CA TRP A 115 -2.88 24.83 3.63
C TRP A 115 -1.60 25.65 3.70
N GLN A 116 -1.09 25.84 4.91
CA GLN A 116 0.12 26.65 5.16
C GLN A 116 1.22 25.85 5.85
N LYS A 117 0.84 24.78 6.56
CA LYS A 117 1.78 23.99 7.35
C LYS A 117 1.44 22.49 7.35
N LEU A 118 2.46 21.66 7.24
CA LEU A 118 2.40 20.20 7.37
C LEU A 118 3.28 19.76 8.55
N PHE A 119 2.65 19.14 9.53
CA PHE A 119 3.33 18.43 10.62
C PHE A 119 3.43 16.96 10.21
N TRP A 120 4.61 16.54 9.77
CA TRP A 120 4.91 15.15 9.47
C TRP A 120 5.31 14.44 10.76
N VAL A 121 4.36 13.75 11.40
CA VAL A 121 4.62 13.02 12.63
C VAL A 121 5.00 11.59 12.31
N SER A 122 6.24 11.23 12.63
CA SER A 122 6.73 9.89 12.41
C SER A 122 8.01 9.50 13.17
N PHE A 123 8.24 8.19 13.23
CA PHE A 123 9.39 7.40 13.72
C PHE A 123 9.80 7.62 15.19
N PRO A 124 9.79 6.55 16.01
CA PRO A 124 10.81 5.51 15.87
C PRO A 124 10.25 4.10 15.64
N ASP A 125 10.73 3.43 14.60
CA ASP A 125 10.72 1.97 14.57
C ASP A 125 11.57 1.44 15.71
N THR A 126 11.08 0.39 16.37
CA THR A 126 11.76 -0.20 17.53
C THR A 126 13.03 -0.95 17.14
N LYS A 127 13.12 -1.40 15.89
CA LYS A 127 14.32 -2.04 15.33
C LYS A 127 15.22 -1.00 14.71
N ARG A 128 16.52 -1.27 14.75
CA ARG A 128 17.49 -0.44 14.04
C ARG A 128 17.33 -0.61 12.54
N LEU A 129 17.49 0.46 11.76
CA LEU A 129 17.33 0.45 10.30
C LEU A 129 18.28 -0.50 9.59
N ASP A 130 19.51 -0.64 10.07
CA ASP A 130 20.52 -1.56 9.54
C ASP A 130 20.16 -3.04 9.76
N GLU A 131 19.21 -3.32 10.65
CA GLU A 131 18.61 -4.65 10.83
C GLU A 131 17.34 -4.84 9.96
N THR A 132 16.88 -3.80 9.27
CA THR A 132 15.68 -3.83 8.43
C THR A 132 16.03 -3.74 6.94
N ALA A 133 15.79 -4.82 6.22
CA ALA A 133 15.97 -4.89 4.77
C ALA A 133 14.94 -4.03 3.98
N THR A 134 13.87 -3.57 4.62
CA THR A 134 12.67 -3.13 3.89
C THR A 134 12.40 -1.62 3.95
N LEU A 135 13.00 -0.92 4.91
CA LEU A 135 12.73 0.49 5.23
C LEU A 135 13.93 1.41 5.00
N ALA A 136 15.14 0.86 5.07
CA ALA A 136 16.36 1.63 4.98
C ALA A 136 16.65 2.05 3.53
N ILE A 137 17.15 3.27 3.39
CA ILE A 137 17.80 3.79 2.19
C ILE A 137 19.26 3.98 2.56
N GLN A 138 20.16 3.22 1.93
CA GLN A 138 21.60 3.42 2.09
C GLN A 138 22.03 4.61 1.25
N LEU A 139 22.78 5.53 1.84
CA LEU A 139 23.38 6.67 1.18
C LEU A 139 24.89 6.61 1.32
N PHE A 140 25.59 6.75 0.20
CA PHE A 140 27.04 6.85 0.12
C PHE A 140 27.44 8.33 -0.06
N PRO A 141 28.38 8.87 0.75
CA PRO A 141 28.83 10.25 0.63
C PRO A 141 29.52 10.56 -0.70
N GLU A 142 30.26 9.60 -1.25
CA GLU A 142 30.99 9.72 -2.53
C GLU A 142 30.04 9.85 -3.73
N ASP A 143 28.85 9.26 -3.63
CA ASP A 143 27.77 9.38 -4.61
C ASP A 143 27.10 10.77 -4.58
N ARG A 144 27.30 11.57 -3.51
CA ARG A 144 26.70 12.92 -3.37
C ARG A 144 27.26 13.91 -4.39
N GLU A 145 28.53 13.80 -4.76
CA GLU A 145 29.19 14.75 -5.66
C GLU A 145 29.19 14.31 -7.12
N SER A 146 29.22 12.99 -7.39
CA SER A 146 29.44 12.44 -8.72
C SER A 146 28.15 12.16 -9.53
N LEU A 147 27.02 11.89 -8.85
CA LEU A 147 25.76 11.47 -9.49
C LEU A 147 24.65 12.53 -9.45
N GLY A 148 24.95 13.76 -9.02
CA GLY A 148 24.00 14.88 -9.01
C GLY A 148 22.78 14.63 -8.12
N HIS A 149 23.00 14.12 -6.91
CA HIS A 149 21.94 13.64 -6.04
C HIS A 149 21.21 14.74 -5.26
N ASP A 150 20.02 14.36 -4.78
CA ASP A 150 19.03 15.14 -4.05
C ASP A 150 19.64 16.01 -2.91
N PRO A 151 19.88 17.31 -3.13
CA PRO A 151 20.64 18.15 -2.18
C PRO A 151 19.93 18.31 -0.83
N TRP A 152 18.61 18.14 -0.81
CA TRP A 152 17.78 18.18 0.38
C TRP A 152 18.04 16.99 1.34
N LEU A 153 18.71 15.93 0.91
CA LEU A 153 19.10 14.82 1.80
C LEU A 153 20.18 15.20 2.80
N ALA A 154 21.00 16.22 2.51
CA ALA A 154 22.02 16.68 3.45
C ALA A 154 21.40 17.13 4.79
N GLU A 155 20.16 17.62 4.77
CA GLU A 155 19.41 17.97 5.98
C GLU A 155 19.20 16.75 6.89
N ALA A 156 19.00 15.55 6.34
CA ALA A 156 18.73 14.36 7.13
C ALA A 156 19.83 14.07 8.15
N CYS A 157 21.10 14.30 7.77
CA CYS A 157 22.25 14.05 8.64
C CYS A 157 22.33 14.99 9.86
N SER A 158 21.67 16.15 9.83
CA SER A 158 21.64 17.09 10.97
C SER A 158 20.39 16.93 11.85
N MET A 159 19.42 16.14 11.42
CA MET A 159 18.16 15.93 12.15
C MET A 159 18.33 14.91 13.28
N THR A 160 17.86 15.28 14.47
CA THR A 160 17.80 14.37 15.63
C THR A 160 16.38 13.83 15.80
N LEU A 161 16.04 12.76 15.08
CA LEU A 161 14.70 12.13 15.09
C LEU A 161 14.77 10.62 15.40
N HIS A 162 15.35 10.24 16.54
CA HIS A 162 15.52 8.83 16.94
C HIS A 162 16.18 7.95 15.85
N ASN A 163 15.70 6.71 15.66
CA ASN A 163 16.20 5.69 14.72
C ASN A 163 15.95 6.03 13.22
N THR A 164 15.93 7.31 12.82
CA THR A 164 15.70 7.70 11.41
C THR A 164 16.97 7.78 10.58
N VAL A 165 18.12 7.93 11.22
CA VAL A 165 19.44 7.96 10.58
C VAL A 165 20.38 7.11 11.41
N ILE A 166 21.00 6.11 10.77
CA ILE A 166 22.01 5.26 11.39
C ILE A 166 23.31 5.42 10.60
N PRO A 167 24.36 5.99 11.20
CA PRO A 167 25.69 5.99 10.60
C PRO A 167 26.14 4.54 10.39
N SER A 168 26.59 4.24 9.18
CA SER A 168 27.36 3.05 8.85
C SER A 168 28.84 3.43 8.83
N GLY A 169 29.74 2.47 9.04
CA GLY A 169 31.18 2.73 8.88
C GLY A 169 31.51 3.26 7.48
N ASN A 170 32.63 3.99 7.35
CA ASN A 170 33.08 4.64 6.11
C ASN A 170 32.18 5.79 5.62
N GLU A 171 31.67 6.63 6.53
CA GLU A 171 30.85 7.82 6.24
C GLU A 171 29.45 7.54 5.63
N ASP A 172 29.13 6.29 5.28
CA ASP A 172 27.81 5.84 4.87
C ASP A 172 26.73 6.08 5.93
N CYS A 173 25.48 6.19 5.50
CA CYS A 173 24.35 6.18 6.44
C CYS A 173 23.12 5.47 5.88
N PHE A 174 22.38 4.82 6.78
CA PHE A 174 21.03 4.32 6.50
C PHE A 174 20.02 5.35 6.97
N ILE A 175 19.14 5.78 6.06
CA ILE A 175 18.07 6.73 6.34
C ILE A 175 16.73 6.05 6.20
N HIS A 176 15.81 6.31 7.11
CA HIS A 176 14.46 5.77 7.05
C HIS A 176 13.71 6.34 5.83
N GLN A 177 13.09 5.49 5.01
CA GLN A 177 12.37 5.87 3.78
C GLN A 177 11.37 7.02 3.96
N GLY A 178 10.68 7.07 5.10
CA GLY A 178 9.69 8.10 5.36
C GLY A 178 10.31 9.44 5.76
N LEU A 179 11.53 9.48 6.30
CA LEU A 179 12.29 10.73 6.45
C LEU A 179 12.72 11.26 5.08
N VAL A 180 13.20 10.37 4.21
CA VAL A 180 13.52 10.72 2.81
C VAL A 180 12.29 11.27 2.09
N THR A 181 11.12 10.64 2.27
CA THR A 181 9.86 11.11 1.66
C THR A 181 9.40 12.44 2.24
N ALA A 182 9.58 12.68 3.54
CA ALA A 182 9.27 13.96 4.18
C ALA A 182 10.15 15.10 3.64
N LEU A 183 11.47 14.88 3.52
CA LEU A 183 12.40 15.86 2.99
C LEU A 183 12.19 16.13 1.50
N ALA A 184 11.90 15.08 0.71
CA ALA A 184 11.49 15.24 -0.68
C ALA A 184 10.20 16.08 -0.79
N THR A 185 9.23 15.84 0.12
CA THR A 185 7.98 16.62 0.16
C THR A 185 8.28 18.08 0.50
N LYS A 186 9.12 18.33 1.51
CA LYS A 186 9.56 19.67 1.92
C LYS A 186 10.22 20.44 0.76
N ALA A 187 11.03 19.76 -0.06
CA ALA A 187 11.67 20.37 -1.22
C ALA A 187 10.70 20.74 -2.36
N LEU A 188 9.50 20.14 -2.40
CA LEU A 188 8.52 20.30 -3.48
C LEU A 188 7.26 21.08 -3.05
N ALA A 189 6.96 21.12 -1.75
CA ALA A 189 5.77 21.75 -1.21
C ALA A 189 5.89 23.29 -1.21
N GLN A 190 4.76 23.95 -1.42
CA GLN A 190 4.64 25.42 -1.28
C GLN A 190 4.29 25.83 0.15
N ILE A 191 4.25 24.86 1.07
CA ILE A 191 3.87 25.02 2.47
C ILE A 191 5.05 24.63 3.36
N SER A 192 5.06 25.12 4.60
CA SER A 192 6.07 24.69 5.59
C SER A 192 5.87 23.21 5.93
N VAL A 193 6.94 22.42 5.92
CA VAL A 193 6.93 21.01 6.32
C VAL A 193 7.89 20.81 7.48
N ASP A 194 7.35 20.43 8.63
CA ASP A 194 8.10 20.15 9.85
C ASP A 194 7.97 18.65 10.19
N ALA A 195 9.10 17.98 10.39
CA ALA A 195 9.14 16.59 10.81
C ALA A 195 9.24 16.48 12.34
N HIS A 196 8.42 15.63 12.94
CA HIS A 196 8.31 15.46 14.38
C HIS A 196 8.16 14.00 14.77
N THR A 197 8.49 13.67 16.02
CA THR A 197 8.36 12.31 16.58
C THR A 197 6.97 12.10 17.19
N TRP A 198 6.62 10.84 17.47
CA TRP A 198 5.41 10.50 18.23
C TRP A 198 5.44 11.07 19.66
N ASP A 199 6.62 11.14 20.30
CA ASP A 199 6.81 11.74 21.62
C ASP A 199 6.54 13.26 21.62
N TRP A 200 6.95 13.95 20.55
CA TRP A 200 6.59 15.35 20.35
C TRP A 200 5.07 15.49 20.27
N LEU A 201 4.40 14.67 19.45
CA LEU A 201 2.93 14.74 19.32
C LEU A 201 2.24 14.43 20.65
N ALA A 202 2.73 13.45 21.41
CA ALA A 202 2.24 13.14 22.75
C ALA A 202 2.23 14.38 23.65
N THR A 203 3.35 15.12 23.66
CA THR A 203 3.51 16.37 24.42
C THR A 203 2.53 17.44 23.93
N GLN A 204 2.39 17.61 22.61
CA GLN A 204 1.46 18.59 22.04
C GLN A 204 0.00 18.31 22.44
N LEU A 205 -0.41 17.05 22.44
CA LEU A 205 -1.77 16.65 22.78
C LEU A 205 -2.07 16.70 24.27
N GLN A 206 -1.08 16.44 25.13
CA GLN A 206 -1.24 16.52 26.59
C GLN A 206 -1.39 17.97 27.06
N GLY A 207 -0.57 18.88 26.54
CA GLY A 207 -0.61 20.29 26.93
C GLY A 207 -1.62 21.14 26.15
N ASN A 208 -2.42 20.54 25.24
CA ASN A 208 -3.25 21.26 24.27
C ASN A 208 -2.44 22.33 23.50
N LEU A 209 -1.18 22.02 23.18
CA LEU A 209 -0.21 22.94 22.58
C LEU A 209 -0.21 22.87 21.04
N LEU A 210 -0.90 21.88 20.46
CA LEU A 210 -0.97 21.71 19.00
C LEU A 210 -1.56 22.96 18.30
N SER A 211 -2.51 23.64 18.94
CA SER A 211 -3.06 24.91 18.48
C SER A 211 -2.02 26.03 18.43
N ARG A 212 -1.16 26.14 19.45
CA ARG A 212 -0.04 27.10 19.48
C ARG A 212 1.01 26.81 18.40
N SER A 213 1.16 25.54 18.03
CA SER A 213 2.03 25.16 16.91
C SER A 213 1.44 25.59 15.55
N CYS A 214 0.14 25.89 15.50
CA CYS A 214 -0.63 26.36 14.35
C CYS A 214 -0.93 27.87 14.44
N THR A 215 0.01 28.66 14.98
CA THR A 215 -0.04 30.12 14.88
C THR A 215 1.22 30.65 14.21
N ASP A 216 1.09 31.71 13.42
CA ASP A 216 2.24 32.42 12.86
C ASP A 216 2.94 33.29 13.92
N LYS A 217 3.98 34.03 13.49
CA LYS A 217 4.77 34.90 14.37
C LYS A 217 3.94 36.05 14.97
N ASP A 218 2.85 36.42 14.32
CA ASP A 218 1.97 37.51 14.70
C ASP A 218 0.77 37.00 15.53
N GLY A 219 0.69 35.68 15.77
CA GLY A 219 -0.35 35.02 16.55
C GLY A 219 -1.60 34.66 15.75
N ASN A 220 -1.59 34.80 14.42
CA ASN A 220 -2.72 34.42 13.56
C ASN A 220 -2.77 32.91 13.38
N ALA A 221 -3.99 32.37 13.28
CA ALA A 221 -4.24 30.97 13.02
C ALA A 221 -3.69 30.52 11.65
N LEU A 222 -2.93 29.42 11.64
CA LEU A 222 -2.43 28.75 10.45
C LEU A 222 -3.24 27.51 10.10
N HIS A 223 -3.55 27.32 8.82
CA HIS A 223 -4.19 26.10 8.33
C HIS A 223 -3.19 24.95 8.24
N GLY A 224 -3.38 23.93 9.07
CA GLY A 224 -2.41 22.85 9.27
C GLY A 224 -2.91 21.47 8.82
N ILE A 225 -2.00 20.67 8.29
CA ILE A 225 -2.17 19.23 8.08
C ILE A 225 -1.29 18.49 9.08
N LEU A 226 -1.88 17.57 9.85
CA LEU A 226 -1.15 16.61 10.66
C LEU A 226 -1.12 15.28 9.94
N PHE A 227 0.05 14.98 9.39
CA PHE A 227 0.28 13.71 8.76
C PHE A 227 0.78 12.70 9.80
N LEU A 228 -0.05 11.71 10.09
CA LEU A 228 0.30 10.55 10.88
C LEU A 228 0.91 9.50 9.96
N HIS A 229 2.23 9.35 10.04
CA HIS A 229 2.97 8.36 9.26
C HIS A 229 3.50 7.25 10.18
N TRP A 230 3.18 5.99 9.88
CA TRP A 230 3.73 4.82 10.57
C TRP A 230 3.90 3.67 9.57
N THR A 231 5.07 3.03 9.59
CA THR A 231 5.43 2.00 8.60
C THR A 231 5.31 0.58 9.14
N THR A 232 5.69 0.36 10.41
CA THR A 232 5.82 -1.01 10.96
C THR A 232 4.75 -1.35 11.99
N ASN A 233 4.79 -0.67 13.15
CA ASN A 233 3.86 -0.90 14.25
C ASN A 233 2.95 0.31 14.41
N GLU A 234 1.68 0.05 14.72
CA GLU A 234 0.77 1.11 15.13
C GLU A 234 1.32 1.77 16.42
N PRO A 235 1.32 3.12 16.49
CA PRO A 235 1.77 3.83 17.69
C PRO A 235 0.88 3.51 18.89
N THR A 236 1.51 3.27 20.04
CA THR A 236 0.80 2.96 21.30
C THR A 236 0.70 4.16 22.24
N ASN A 237 1.51 5.20 22.03
CA ASN A 237 1.48 6.41 22.84
C ASN A 237 1.84 7.66 22.01
N PRO A 238 0.86 8.53 21.69
CA PRO A 238 -0.59 8.28 21.76
C PRO A 238 -1.03 7.20 20.77
N THR A 239 -2.12 6.49 21.08
CA THR A 239 -2.81 5.65 20.08
C THR A 239 -3.47 6.51 19.02
N LEU A 240 -3.69 5.97 17.82
CA LEU A 240 -4.39 6.69 16.74
C LEU A 240 -5.77 7.20 17.19
N ASP A 241 -6.55 6.39 17.89
CA ASP A 241 -7.88 6.78 18.40
C ASP A 241 -7.80 7.98 19.34
N LYS A 242 -6.76 8.05 20.18
CA LYS A 242 -6.52 9.19 21.08
C LYS A 242 -6.16 10.44 20.29
N VAL A 243 -5.36 10.31 19.22
CA VAL A 243 -5.04 11.44 18.33
C VAL A 243 -6.31 11.96 17.65
N TYR A 244 -7.06 11.11 16.96
CA TYR A 244 -8.26 11.52 16.25
C TYR A 244 -9.31 12.14 17.17
N SER A 245 -9.54 11.55 18.35
CA SER A 245 -10.43 12.11 19.37
C SER A 245 -10.01 13.52 19.83
N LYS A 246 -8.72 13.72 20.09
CA LYS A 246 -8.19 15.03 20.49
C LYS A 246 -8.27 16.06 19.36
N VAL A 247 -7.96 15.66 18.14
CA VAL A 247 -8.04 16.57 16.98
C VAL A 247 -9.48 16.96 16.67
N ARG A 248 -10.44 16.03 16.83
CA ARG A 248 -11.87 16.34 16.70
C ARG A 248 -12.28 17.44 17.67
N LEU A 249 -11.86 17.35 18.93
CA LEU A 249 -12.11 18.39 19.92
C LEU A 249 -11.45 19.72 19.51
N LEU A 250 -10.18 19.70 19.07
CA LEU A 250 -9.45 20.89 18.65
C LEU A 250 -10.14 21.63 17.50
N LYS A 251 -10.71 20.90 16.52
CA LYS A 251 -11.47 21.48 15.40
C LYS A 251 -12.68 22.31 15.83
N HIS A 252 -13.29 21.99 16.98
CA HIS A 252 -14.49 22.69 17.46
C HIS A 252 -14.19 23.93 18.29
N ILE A 253 -12.98 24.03 18.86
CA ILE A 253 -12.62 25.08 19.82
C ILE A 253 -11.61 26.08 19.25
N HIS A 254 -10.99 25.79 18.11
CA HIS A 254 -9.92 26.61 17.55
C HIS A 254 -10.32 27.21 16.19
N PRO A 255 -10.05 28.51 15.96
CA PRO A 255 -10.34 29.16 14.68
C PRO A 255 -9.46 28.66 13.52
N ALA A 256 -8.28 28.11 13.80
CA ALA A 256 -7.45 27.47 12.77
C ALA A 256 -8.11 26.19 12.23
N SER A 257 -8.21 26.06 10.91
CA SER A 257 -8.64 24.79 10.30
C SER A 257 -7.49 23.80 10.30
N PHE A 258 -7.73 22.63 10.88
CA PHE A 258 -6.75 21.56 10.96
C PHE A 258 -7.33 20.27 10.37
N ARG A 259 -6.52 19.52 9.64
CA ARG A 259 -6.90 18.19 9.14
C ARG A 259 -5.85 17.16 9.52
N VAL A 260 -6.32 15.94 9.81
CA VAL A 260 -5.45 14.77 9.94
C VAL A 260 -5.40 14.06 8.59
N TYR A 261 -4.20 13.62 8.21
CA TYR A 261 -3.96 12.76 7.07
C TYR A 261 -3.22 11.50 7.56
N PRO A 262 -3.63 10.27 7.19
CA PRO A 262 -4.92 9.97 6.57
C PRO A 262 -6.10 10.44 7.45
N ASN A 263 -7.30 10.50 6.87
CA ASN A 263 -8.50 10.74 7.63
C ASN A 263 -8.83 9.53 8.54
N GLU A 264 -9.66 9.77 9.55
CA GLU A 264 -10.02 8.78 10.57
C GLU A 264 -10.68 7.52 9.99
N ASN A 265 -11.57 7.68 9.00
CA ASN A 265 -12.30 6.56 8.39
C ASN A 265 -11.37 5.66 7.56
N GLU A 266 -10.45 6.26 6.80
CA GLU A 266 -9.44 5.50 6.06
C GLU A 266 -8.50 4.75 7.02
N ALA A 267 -8.02 5.41 8.07
CA ALA A 267 -7.16 4.76 9.07
C ALA A 267 -7.87 3.61 9.80
N GLU A 268 -9.17 3.77 10.11
CA GLU A 268 -9.97 2.68 10.67
C GLU A 268 -10.14 1.53 9.68
N GLN A 269 -10.41 1.83 8.42
CA GLN A 269 -10.58 0.80 7.39
C GLN A 269 -9.29 0.02 7.16
N GLU A 270 -8.15 0.70 7.08
CA GLU A 270 -6.82 0.09 6.96
C GLU A 270 -6.57 -0.90 8.09
N ARG A 271 -6.88 -0.52 9.35
CA ARG A 271 -6.70 -1.39 10.52
C ARG A 271 -7.61 -2.61 10.52
N ASN A 272 -8.82 -2.50 9.96
CA ASN A 272 -9.84 -3.56 10.02
C ASN A 272 -9.83 -4.53 8.82
N LYS A 273 -9.12 -4.21 7.73
CA LYS A 273 -8.94 -5.00 6.47
C LYS A 273 -10.20 -5.33 5.67
N LEU A 274 -11.35 -5.54 6.31
CA LEU A 274 -12.57 -6.03 5.66
C LEU A 274 -13.14 -5.03 4.66
N GLY A 275 -13.02 -3.73 4.93
CA GLY A 275 -13.46 -2.69 3.99
C GLY A 275 -12.69 -2.77 2.67
N ASP A 276 -11.38 -2.95 2.75
CA ASP A 276 -10.53 -3.13 1.56
C ASP A 276 -10.89 -4.39 0.78
N ILE A 277 -11.12 -5.49 1.51
CA ILE A 277 -11.49 -6.77 0.88
C ILE A 277 -12.84 -6.65 0.19
N ARG A 278 -13.83 -5.98 0.79
CA ARG A 278 -15.13 -5.70 0.17
C ARG A 278 -14.97 -4.83 -1.07
N ALA A 279 -14.19 -3.75 -0.98
CA ALA A 279 -13.95 -2.87 -2.12
C ALA A 279 -13.30 -3.62 -3.29
N LEU A 280 -12.33 -4.49 -3.03
CA LEU A 280 -11.72 -5.36 -4.03
C LEU A 280 -12.69 -6.41 -4.60
N ASP A 281 -13.52 -7.03 -3.76
CA ASP A 281 -14.56 -7.98 -4.21
C ASP A 281 -15.57 -7.26 -5.13
N GLU A 282 -15.98 -6.03 -4.79
CA GLU A 282 -16.87 -5.19 -5.59
C GLU A 282 -16.25 -4.77 -6.92
N VAL A 283 -14.99 -4.33 -6.91
CA VAL A 283 -14.24 -4.01 -8.13
C VAL A 283 -14.22 -5.24 -9.04
N ALA A 284 -13.79 -6.41 -8.54
CA ALA A 284 -13.73 -7.63 -9.33
C ALA A 284 -15.10 -8.04 -9.89
N SER A 285 -16.16 -7.96 -9.09
CA SER A 285 -17.53 -8.34 -9.51
C SER A 285 -18.12 -7.45 -10.62
N SER A 286 -17.70 -6.19 -10.68
CA SER A 286 -18.18 -5.21 -11.67
C SER A 286 -17.24 -5.04 -12.87
N SER A 287 -16.20 -5.87 -12.95
CA SER A 287 -15.13 -5.73 -13.94
C SER A 287 -15.28 -6.68 -15.13
N PRO A 288 -14.68 -6.35 -16.28
CA PRO A 288 -14.50 -7.29 -17.38
C PRO A 288 -13.85 -8.60 -16.92
N GLN A 289 -14.10 -9.68 -17.65
CA GLN A 289 -13.63 -11.04 -17.29
C GLN A 289 -12.11 -11.12 -17.04
N GLU A 290 -11.32 -10.31 -17.76
CA GLU A 290 -9.86 -10.24 -17.59
C GLU A 290 -9.40 -9.71 -16.22
N PHE A 291 -10.25 -8.96 -15.51
CA PHE A 291 -9.96 -8.35 -14.22
C PHE A 291 -10.87 -8.86 -13.09
N SER A 292 -11.69 -9.87 -13.34
CA SER A 292 -12.79 -10.27 -12.44
C SER A 292 -12.43 -11.36 -11.43
N TYR A 293 -11.22 -11.93 -11.49
CA TYR A 293 -10.83 -12.97 -10.54
C TYR A 293 -10.50 -12.38 -9.16
N ARG A 294 -11.12 -12.95 -8.12
CA ARG A 294 -10.75 -12.72 -6.72
C ARG A 294 -10.89 -14.03 -5.93
N PRO A 295 -9.98 -14.32 -4.98
CA PRO A 295 -10.17 -15.42 -4.04
C PRO A 295 -11.48 -15.23 -3.29
N ARG A 296 -12.28 -16.29 -3.18
CA ARG A 296 -13.58 -16.20 -2.51
C ARG A 296 -13.37 -15.86 -1.03
N THR A 297 -14.07 -14.85 -0.54
CA THR A 297 -14.03 -14.42 0.86
C THR A 297 -15.29 -14.87 1.60
N CYS A 298 -15.11 -15.44 2.78
CA CYS A 298 -16.14 -15.52 3.81
C CYS A 298 -15.75 -14.58 4.95
N TYR A 299 -16.61 -13.61 5.23
CA TYR A 299 -16.34 -12.50 6.16
C TYR A 299 -16.37 -12.90 7.63
N GLY A 300 -16.41 -14.21 7.93
CA GLY A 300 -16.39 -14.72 9.28
C GLY A 300 -17.72 -14.68 10.02
N HIS A 301 -18.81 -14.21 9.40
CA HIS A 301 -20.15 -14.17 10.01
C HIS A 301 -21.21 -14.77 9.06
N GLY A 302 -22.31 -15.27 9.64
CA GLY A 302 -23.40 -15.88 8.88
C GLY A 302 -23.02 -17.22 8.22
N PRO A 303 -23.74 -17.65 7.17
CA PRO A 303 -23.44 -18.91 6.48
C PRO A 303 -22.05 -18.91 5.84
N CYS A 304 -21.27 -19.95 6.15
CA CYS A 304 -19.90 -20.07 5.64
C CYS A 304 -19.87 -20.24 4.10
N LYS A 305 -19.26 -19.28 3.40
CA LYS A 305 -19.12 -19.30 1.91
C LYS A 305 -18.00 -20.23 1.42
N LEU A 306 -17.19 -20.79 2.33
CA LEU A 306 -16.01 -21.61 2.02
C LEU A 306 -16.10 -23.03 2.58
N ARG A 307 -17.30 -23.50 2.95
CA ARG A 307 -17.55 -24.81 3.58
C ARG A 307 -17.02 -26.03 2.79
N ASP A 308 -16.97 -25.91 1.46
CA ASP A 308 -16.59 -26.98 0.54
C ASP A 308 -15.11 -26.90 0.13
N TYR A 309 -14.38 -25.90 0.61
CA TYR A 309 -12.96 -25.74 0.36
C TYR A 309 -12.14 -26.64 1.29
N GLN A 310 -11.18 -27.37 0.72
CA GLN A 310 -10.30 -28.26 1.48
C GLN A 310 -9.28 -27.50 2.33
N THR A 311 -8.86 -26.34 1.85
CA THR A 311 -7.87 -25.48 2.48
C THR A 311 -8.35 -24.03 2.38
N THR A 312 -8.29 -23.30 3.49
CA THR A 312 -8.62 -21.86 3.55
C THR A 312 -7.56 -21.12 4.33
N VAL A 313 -7.49 -19.79 4.14
CA VAL A 313 -6.58 -18.90 4.88
C VAL A 313 -7.41 -18.09 5.85
N HIS A 314 -7.23 -18.32 7.14
CA HIS A 314 -7.83 -17.54 8.22
C HIS A 314 -6.97 -16.31 8.50
N LYS A 315 -7.62 -15.16 8.67
CA LYS A 315 -6.95 -13.88 8.90
C LYS A 315 -7.70 -13.13 10.00
N ARG A 316 -6.98 -12.63 11.01
CA ARG A 316 -7.52 -11.64 11.96
C ARG A 316 -7.68 -10.29 11.26
N THR A 317 -8.78 -9.59 11.55
CA THR A 317 -9.04 -8.25 10.97
C THR A 317 -7.96 -7.26 11.35
N GLN A 318 -7.67 -7.13 12.64
CA GLN A 318 -6.65 -6.24 13.19
C GLN A 318 -5.35 -7.01 13.44
N SER A 319 -4.45 -7.00 12.46
CA SER A 319 -3.07 -7.47 12.62
C SER A 319 -2.16 -7.04 11.48
N GLY A 320 -0.89 -6.72 11.77
CA GLY A 320 0.15 -6.50 10.75
C GLY A 320 0.98 -7.74 10.42
N CYS A 321 1.83 -7.63 9.39
CA CYS A 321 2.97 -8.53 9.13
C CYS A 321 2.68 -10.03 9.19
N ALA A 322 1.53 -10.47 8.70
CA ALA A 322 1.07 -11.87 8.70
C ALA A 322 0.99 -12.57 10.09
N MET A 323 1.11 -11.85 11.22
CA MET A 323 1.16 -12.44 12.57
C MET A 323 -0.03 -13.35 12.90
N HIS A 324 -1.20 -13.07 12.33
CA HIS A 324 -2.45 -13.77 12.59
C HIS A 324 -3.06 -14.27 11.27
N VAL A 325 -2.23 -14.94 10.46
CA VAL A 325 -2.63 -15.59 9.21
C VAL A 325 -2.36 -17.08 9.32
N HIS A 326 -3.39 -17.90 9.15
CA HIS A 326 -3.29 -19.35 9.32
C HIS A 326 -3.87 -20.09 8.13
N VAL A 327 -3.11 -21.02 7.54
CA VAL A 327 -3.65 -21.98 6.56
C VAL A 327 -4.30 -23.11 7.33
N ARG A 328 -5.61 -23.26 7.16
CA ARG A 328 -6.41 -24.26 7.87
C ARG A 328 -7.02 -25.24 6.89
N LYS A 329 -7.12 -26.50 7.31
CA LYS A 329 -7.84 -27.54 6.58
C LYS A 329 -9.33 -27.43 6.85
N ARG A 330 -10.13 -28.03 5.97
CA ARG A 330 -11.60 -28.12 6.12
C ARG A 330 -11.99 -28.61 7.51
N GLY A 331 -12.99 -27.96 8.11
CA GLY A 331 -13.53 -28.31 9.42
C GLY A 331 -12.80 -27.68 10.60
N ASP A 332 -11.63 -27.06 10.38
CA ASP A 332 -10.93 -26.32 11.42
C ASP A 332 -11.49 -24.89 11.53
N HIS A 333 -12.43 -24.68 12.46
CA HIS A 333 -13.25 -23.46 12.59
C HIS A 333 -13.03 -22.70 13.92
N HIS A 334 -12.02 -23.05 14.71
CA HIS A 334 -11.87 -22.58 16.10
C HIS A 334 -11.85 -21.05 16.28
N GLU A 335 -11.32 -20.31 15.30
CA GLU A 335 -11.25 -18.84 15.32
C GLU A 335 -12.48 -18.17 14.68
N LEU A 336 -13.25 -18.89 13.86
CA LEU A 336 -14.30 -18.32 13.01
C LEU A 336 -15.67 -18.37 13.69
N THR A 337 -16.48 -17.32 13.49
CA THR A 337 -17.86 -17.26 13.99
C THR A 337 -18.91 -17.56 12.93
N CYS A 338 -18.51 -17.86 11.69
CA CYS A 338 -19.42 -18.26 10.61
C CYS A 338 -19.95 -19.69 10.83
N GLN A 339 -21.22 -19.90 10.50
CA GLN A 339 -21.93 -21.15 10.77
C GLN A 339 -21.82 -22.13 9.58
N PRO A 340 -21.50 -23.41 9.83
CA PRO A 340 -21.77 -24.49 8.89
C PRO A 340 -23.28 -24.82 8.88
N GLU A 341 -23.88 -25.06 7.72
CA GLU A 341 -25.35 -25.26 7.54
C GLU A 341 -25.98 -26.29 8.49
N ALA A 342 -25.24 -27.31 8.94
CA ALA A 342 -25.72 -28.31 9.89
C ALA A 342 -26.25 -27.69 11.20
N GLN A 343 -25.69 -26.57 11.65
CA GLN A 343 -26.14 -25.87 12.86
C GLN A 343 -27.38 -25.00 12.63
N MET A 344 -27.68 -24.59 11.39
CA MET A 344 -28.89 -23.82 11.07
C MET A 344 -30.14 -24.71 11.07
N LEU A 345 -30.04 -25.93 10.56
CA LEU A 345 -31.14 -26.90 10.60
C LEU A 345 -31.47 -27.33 12.04
N GLU A 346 -30.48 -27.44 12.92
CA GLU A 346 -30.70 -27.75 14.34
C GLU A 346 -31.28 -26.56 15.12
N THR A 347 -30.81 -25.33 14.91
CA THR A 347 -31.34 -24.14 15.59
C THR A 347 -32.75 -23.77 15.16
N THR A 348 -33.12 -24.01 13.90
CA THR A 348 -34.50 -23.79 13.44
C THR A 348 -35.45 -24.89 13.92
N SER A 349 -34.95 -26.12 14.11
CA SER A 349 -35.71 -27.25 14.66
C SER A 349 -35.94 -27.16 16.17
N GLN A 350 -34.98 -26.61 16.94
CA GLN A 350 -35.07 -26.54 18.40
C GLN A 350 -35.97 -25.42 18.94
N ASN A 351 -36.34 -24.42 18.13
CA ASN A 351 -37.26 -23.35 18.54
C ASN A 351 -38.73 -23.77 18.60
N SER A 352 -39.06 -25.04 18.30
CA SER A 352 -40.45 -25.55 18.29
C SER A 352 -40.77 -26.57 19.39
N ARG A 353 -39.84 -26.87 20.30
CA ARG A 353 -40.11 -27.79 21.42
C ARG A 353 -39.57 -27.26 22.74
N GLY A 354 -40.47 -26.65 23.51
CA GLY A 354 -40.21 -26.35 24.91
C GLY A 354 -39.75 -27.60 25.66
N ARG A 355 -38.51 -27.61 26.13
CA ARG A 355 -38.04 -28.65 27.05
C ARG A 355 -37.02 -28.10 28.03
N LYS A 356 -37.33 -28.35 29.31
CA LYS A 356 -36.65 -27.94 30.54
C LYS A 356 -35.13 -28.11 30.48
N LYS A 357 -34.40 -27.07 30.92
CA LYS A 357 -32.96 -27.10 31.21
C LYS A 357 -32.65 -28.26 32.17
N LYS A 358 -31.85 -29.23 31.73
CA LYS A 358 -31.08 -30.11 32.62
C LYS A 358 -29.63 -29.60 32.68
N PRO A 359 -28.98 -29.64 33.85
CA PRO A 359 -27.59 -29.23 33.98
C PRO A 359 -26.68 -30.28 33.30
N ILE A 360 -25.84 -29.83 32.37
CA ILE A 360 -24.83 -30.67 31.73
C ILE A 360 -23.65 -30.82 32.70
N VAL A 361 -23.44 -32.05 33.13
CA VAL A 361 -22.26 -32.49 33.87
C VAL A 361 -21.05 -32.39 32.95
N ALA A 362 -20.03 -31.65 33.39
CA ALA A 362 -18.79 -31.44 32.66
C ALA A 362 -17.99 -32.75 32.54
N SER A 363 -17.94 -33.32 31.33
CA SER A 363 -16.95 -34.33 30.98
C SER A 363 -15.66 -33.65 30.58
N LYS A 364 -14.62 -33.83 31.39
CA LYS A 364 -13.25 -33.38 31.12
C LYS A 364 -12.69 -34.14 29.92
N SER A 365 -12.73 -33.52 28.73
CA SER A 365 -11.88 -33.90 27.61
C SER A 365 -10.53 -33.22 27.78
N SER A 366 -9.53 -34.00 28.18
CA SER A 366 -8.14 -33.60 28.27
C SER A 366 -7.52 -33.53 26.87
N ARG A 367 -7.55 -32.35 26.25
CA ARG A 367 -6.56 -31.96 25.23
C ARG A 367 -6.05 -30.57 25.58
N THR A 368 -4.74 -30.50 25.73
CA THR A 368 -3.93 -29.32 26.05
C THR A 368 -4.33 -28.12 25.16
N PRO A 369 -4.62 -26.93 25.73
CA PRO A 369 -4.98 -25.77 24.95
C PRO A 369 -3.74 -25.20 24.27
N ALA A 370 -3.59 -25.48 22.97
CA ALA A 370 -2.64 -24.75 22.14
C ALA A 370 -3.29 -23.42 21.75
N HIS A 371 -2.74 -22.33 22.30
CA HIS A 371 -3.08 -20.92 22.06
C HIS A 371 -4.53 -20.53 22.36
N SER A 372 -4.69 -19.71 23.40
CA SER A 372 -5.93 -19.02 23.72
C SER A 372 -6.44 -18.28 22.47
N ALA A 373 -7.47 -18.81 21.80
CA ALA A 373 -8.19 -18.06 20.80
C ALA A 373 -8.75 -16.81 21.51
N ASP A 374 -8.19 -15.66 21.18
CA ASP A 374 -8.70 -14.38 21.63
C ASP A 374 -10.05 -14.16 20.94
N HIS A 375 -11.12 -14.69 21.54
CA HIS A 375 -12.48 -14.60 21.02
C HIS A 375 -13.01 -13.16 20.97
N SER A 376 -12.26 -12.17 21.48
CA SER A 376 -12.58 -10.75 21.28
C SER A 376 -12.24 -10.24 19.88
N ALA A 377 -11.44 -11.00 19.12
CA ALA A 377 -11.02 -10.64 17.79
C ALA A 377 -11.97 -11.12 16.70
N HIS A 378 -12.24 -10.28 15.69
CA HIS A 378 -12.93 -10.74 14.48
C HIS A 378 -11.97 -11.45 13.53
N TRP A 379 -12.38 -12.61 13.03
CA TRP A 379 -11.64 -13.41 12.06
C TRP A 379 -12.47 -13.61 10.81
N PHE A 380 -11.82 -13.63 9.65
CA PHE A 380 -12.42 -14.00 8.38
C PHE A 380 -11.54 -15.04 7.68
N HIS A 381 -12.04 -15.65 6.62
CA HIS A 381 -11.23 -16.57 5.84
C HIS A 381 -11.47 -16.46 4.33
N GLN A 382 -10.43 -16.77 3.57
CA GLN A 382 -10.40 -16.70 2.12
C GLN A 382 -9.99 -18.04 1.50
N GLU A 383 -10.40 -18.25 0.25
CA GLU A 383 -9.86 -19.30 -0.61
C GLU A 383 -8.33 -19.29 -0.57
N PHE A 384 -7.74 -20.48 -0.37
CA PHE A 384 -6.29 -20.64 -0.44
C PHE A 384 -5.82 -20.61 -1.90
N VAL A 385 -4.90 -19.70 -2.22
CA VAL A 385 -4.25 -19.61 -3.52
C VAL A 385 -2.80 -20.09 -3.38
N PRO A 386 -2.43 -21.29 -3.88
CA PRO A 386 -1.12 -21.88 -3.63
C PRO A 386 0.06 -21.02 -4.08
N SER A 387 -0.07 -20.34 -5.21
CA SER A 387 0.98 -19.53 -5.83
C SER A 387 1.39 -18.29 -5.02
N LEU A 388 0.55 -17.81 -4.09
CA LEU A 388 0.93 -16.70 -3.19
C LEU A 388 2.14 -17.05 -2.31
N GLN A 389 2.32 -18.33 -1.96
CA GLN A 389 3.48 -18.75 -1.17
C GLN A 389 4.78 -18.63 -1.96
N SER A 390 4.73 -18.88 -3.27
CA SER A 390 5.90 -18.83 -4.14
C SER A 390 6.24 -17.43 -4.61
N CYS A 391 5.24 -16.56 -4.79
CA CYS A 391 5.45 -15.24 -5.38
C CYS A 391 4.28 -14.29 -5.10
N GLU A 392 4.62 -13.06 -4.72
CA GLU A 392 3.73 -11.91 -4.68
C GLU A 392 4.45 -10.71 -5.32
N PHE A 393 3.78 -10.03 -6.26
CA PHE A 393 4.28 -8.82 -6.89
C PHE A 393 3.79 -7.59 -6.15
N ARG A 394 4.70 -6.76 -5.66
CA ARG A 394 4.35 -5.52 -4.95
C ARG A 394 4.52 -4.35 -5.91
N VAL A 395 3.41 -3.87 -6.45
CA VAL A 395 3.37 -2.83 -7.48
C VAL A 395 3.14 -1.48 -6.82
N PHE A 396 4.11 -0.58 -6.95
CA PHE A 396 4.03 0.78 -6.44
C PHE A 396 3.43 1.70 -7.50
N ILE A 397 2.36 2.40 -7.15
CA ILE A 397 1.63 3.31 -8.03
C ILE A 397 1.57 4.68 -7.37
N ALA A 398 2.07 5.72 -8.04
CA ALA A 398 1.88 7.11 -7.62
C ALA A 398 1.01 7.85 -8.64
N THR A 399 0.32 8.90 -8.22
CA THR A 399 -0.48 9.71 -9.14
C THR A 399 0.33 10.83 -9.79
N GLU A 400 0.07 11.09 -11.07
CA GLU A 400 0.58 12.24 -11.82
C GLU A 400 -0.57 13.12 -12.36
N PRO A 401 -0.34 14.43 -12.63
CA PRO A 401 -1.35 15.31 -13.20
C PRO A 401 -1.83 14.81 -14.57
N SER A 402 -3.15 14.74 -14.74
CA SER A 402 -3.74 14.36 -16.02
C SER A 402 -5.13 14.96 -16.17
N LYS A 403 -5.35 15.69 -17.28
CA LYS A 403 -6.67 16.24 -17.63
C LYS A 403 -7.74 15.16 -17.86
N LYS A 404 -7.33 13.94 -18.18
CA LYS A 404 -8.21 12.79 -18.42
C LYS A 404 -8.39 11.92 -17.18
N GLY A 405 -7.64 12.20 -16.12
CA GLY A 405 -7.62 11.40 -14.90
C GLY A 405 -8.70 11.81 -13.91
N ILE A 406 -9.04 10.88 -13.00
CA ILE A 406 -9.99 11.12 -11.92
C ILE A 406 -9.44 12.25 -11.04
N ARG A 407 -10.27 13.27 -10.79
CA ARG A 407 -9.90 14.47 -10.01
C ARG A 407 -8.60 15.13 -10.53
N GLY A 408 -8.39 15.09 -11.85
CA GLY A 408 -7.23 15.71 -12.51
C GLY A 408 -5.94 14.91 -12.39
N ARG A 409 -6.00 13.61 -12.03
CA ARG A 409 -4.82 12.77 -11.81
C ARG A 409 -5.01 11.35 -12.31
N ILE A 410 -3.93 10.71 -12.73
CA ILE A 410 -3.90 9.31 -13.16
C ILE A 410 -2.78 8.55 -12.44
N GLY A 411 -2.97 7.27 -12.19
CA GLY A 411 -1.94 6.39 -11.64
C GLY A 411 -0.86 6.05 -12.65
N GLN A 412 0.37 5.98 -12.16
CA GLN A 412 1.55 5.52 -12.88
C GLN A 412 2.29 4.50 -12.02
N VAL A 413 2.65 3.35 -12.61
CA VAL A 413 3.49 2.35 -11.94
C VAL A 413 4.92 2.87 -11.88
N ILE A 414 5.46 3.01 -10.68
CA ILE A 414 6.81 3.55 -10.41
C ILE A 414 7.84 2.43 -10.30
N ALA A 415 7.48 1.36 -9.60
CA ALA A 415 8.35 0.21 -9.36
C ALA A 415 7.53 -1.05 -9.14
N ILE A 416 8.13 -2.21 -9.39
CA ILE A 416 7.54 -3.51 -9.10
C ILE A 416 8.60 -4.34 -8.38
N ALA A 417 8.27 -4.82 -7.19
CA ALA A 417 9.09 -5.79 -6.48
C ALA A 417 8.53 -7.19 -6.65
N LYS A 418 9.41 -8.18 -6.77
CA LYS A 418 9.06 -9.57 -6.49
C LYS A 418 9.36 -9.86 -5.03
N THR A 419 8.36 -10.38 -4.33
CA THR A 419 8.53 -10.88 -2.97
C THR A 419 8.19 -12.35 -2.88
N SER A 420 8.99 -13.08 -2.12
CA SER A 420 8.71 -14.46 -1.77
C SER A 420 9.09 -14.69 -0.31
N PHE A 421 8.32 -15.55 0.36
CA PHE A 421 8.59 -15.88 1.74
C PHE A 421 9.38 -17.18 1.81
N ASN A 422 10.54 -17.15 2.45
CA ASN A 422 11.29 -18.38 2.71
C ASN A 422 10.78 -19.00 4.02
N SER A 423 10.15 -20.18 3.92
CA SER A 423 9.59 -20.89 5.07
C SER A 423 10.65 -21.35 6.07
N ASP A 424 11.90 -21.55 5.65
CA ASP A 424 12.95 -22.11 6.48
C ASP A 424 13.67 -21.01 7.26
N THR A 425 13.97 -19.89 6.61
CA THR A 425 14.65 -18.75 7.24
C THR A 425 13.69 -17.71 7.81
N GLN A 426 12.39 -17.85 7.56
CA GLN A 426 11.34 -16.89 7.93
C GLN A 426 11.61 -15.47 7.39
N ALA A 427 12.46 -15.36 6.36
CA ALA A 427 12.84 -14.09 5.76
C ALA A 427 11.96 -13.78 4.54
N LEU A 428 11.59 -12.50 4.41
CA LEU A 428 11.02 -11.98 3.18
C LEU A 428 12.16 -11.73 2.19
N ALA A 429 12.24 -12.54 1.15
CA ALA A 429 13.14 -12.27 0.04
C ALA A 429 12.49 -11.21 -0.86
N VAL A 430 13.25 -10.16 -1.18
CA VAL A 430 12.80 -9.06 -2.02
C VAL A 430 13.86 -8.77 -3.07
N ARG A 431 13.42 -8.57 -4.31
CA ARG A 431 14.25 -8.05 -5.39
C ARG A 431 13.40 -7.35 -6.44
N GLU A 432 14.05 -6.67 -7.37
CA GLU A 432 13.39 -6.11 -8.53
C GLU A 432 12.67 -7.20 -9.34
N PHE A 433 11.50 -6.84 -9.87
CA PHE A 433 10.74 -7.66 -10.79
C PHE A 433 11.45 -7.81 -12.14
N LEU A 434 11.51 -9.04 -12.63
CA LEU A 434 11.98 -9.37 -13.97
C LEU A 434 10.82 -9.96 -14.79
N PRO A 435 10.73 -9.68 -16.11
CA PRO A 435 9.67 -10.25 -16.95
C PRO A 435 9.54 -11.78 -16.87
N GLU A 436 10.66 -12.48 -16.66
CA GLU A 436 10.75 -13.94 -16.53
C GLU A 436 10.14 -14.47 -15.21
N ASP A 437 9.81 -13.58 -14.28
CA ASP A 437 9.06 -13.94 -13.06
C ASP A 437 7.60 -14.27 -13.33
N LEU A 438 7.09 -13.84 -14.48
CA LEU A 438 5.77 -14.19 -14.94
C LEU A 438 5.82 -15.50 -15.72
N GLU A 439 4.80 -16.31 -15.50
CA GLU A 439 4.53 -17.48 -16.34
C GLU A 439 4.38 -17.06 -17.81
N PRO A 440 4.74 -17.89 -18.80
CA PRO A 440 4.73 -17.50 -20.23
C PRO A 440 3.41 -16.96 -20.77
N ALA A 441 2.29 -17.22 -20.10
CA ALA A 441 0.96 -16.72 -20.46
C ALA A 441 0.66 -15.29 -19.98
N LEU A 442 1.54 -14.67 -19.19
CA LEU A 442 1.38 -13.34 -18.62
C LEU A 442 2.58 -12.46 -18.96
N THR A 443 2.33 -11.19 -19.26
CA THR A 443 3.38 -10.22 -19.55
C THR A 443 3.45 -9.12 -18.49
N ARG A 444 4.57 -8.39 -18.46
CA ARG A 444 4.70 -7.17 -17.64
C ARG A 444 3.59 -6.18 -17.94
N LEU A 445 3.19 -6.05 -19.21
CA LEU A 445 2.11 -5.16 -19.63
C LEU A 445 0.77 -5.58 -19.01
N ASP A 446 0.48 -6.88 -18.93
CA ASP A 446 -0.75 -7.39 -18.31
C ASP A 446 -0.79 -7.07 -16.81
N LEU A 447 0.33 -7.24 -16.10
CA LEU A 447 0.44 -6.88 -14.68
C LEU A 447 0.22 -5.39 -14.46
N VAL A 448 0.87 -4.53 -15.26
CA VAL A 448 0.73 -3.07 -15.18
C VAL A 448 -0.71 -2.66 -15.49
N ARG A 449 -1.31 -3.20 -16.55
CA ARG A 449 -2.71 -2.92 -16.92
C ARG A 449 -3.67 -3.34 -15.82
N PHE A 450 -3.49 -4.54 -15.25
CA PHE A 450 -4.30 -5.02 -14.14
C PHE A 450 -4.19 -4.10 -12.91
N ALA A 451 -2.96 -3.75 -12.51
CA ALA A 451 -2.70 -2.93 -11.33
C ALA A 451 -3.31 -1.52 -11.47
N LEU A 452 -3.09 -0.86 -12.61
CA LEU A 452 -3.65 0.45 -12.89
C LEU A 452 -5.18 0.41 -13.01
N PHE A 453 -5.75 -0.63 -13.61
CA PHE A 453 -7.19 -0.82 -13.67
C PHE A 453 -7.80 -0.89 -12.26
N VAL A 454 -7.28 -1.76 -11.38
CA VAL A 454 -7.80 -1.88 -10.01
C VAL A 454 -7.62 -0.57 -9.23
N PHE A 455 -6.46 0.08 -9.36
CA PHE A 455 -6.19 1.38 -8.72
C PHE A 455 -7.21 2.45 -9.14
N GLU A 456 -7.45 2.64 -10.44
CA GLU A 456 -8.41 3.64 -10.91
C GLU A 456 -9.86 3.26 -10.54
N ARG A 457 -10.20 1.97 -10.50
CA ARG A 457 -11.53 1.53 -10.04
C ARG A 457 -11.75 1.82 -8.55
N LEU A 458 -10.73 1.67 -7.72
CA LEU A 458 -10.78 2.05 -6.30
C LEU A 458 -10.92 3.58 -6.15
N ARG A 459 -10.17 4.36 -6.92
CA ARG A 459 -10.28 5.84 -6.94
C ARG A 459 -11.61 6.36 -7.48
N ALA A 460 -12.26 5.61 -8.35
CA ALA A 460 -13.56 5.95 -8.94
C ALA A 460 -14.75 5.64 -8.02
N ARG A 461 -14.54 4.95 -6.90
CA ARG A 461 -15.63 4.62 -5.98
C ARG A 461 -16.26 5.91 -5.42
N PRO A 462 -17.60 5.94 -5.21
CA PRO A 462 -18.26 7.11 -4.61
C PRO A 462 -17.73 7.47 -3.22
N ASP A 463 -17.26 6.47 -2.47
CA ASP A 463 -16.73 6.60 -1.11
C ASP A 463 -15.19 6.73 -1.08
N SER A 464 -14.53 6.91 -2.23
CA SER A 464 -13.06 6.87 -2.31
C SER A 464 -12.41 7.94 -1.45
N MET A 465 -12.99 9.14 -1.37
CA MET A 465 -12.42 10.24 -0.57
C MET A 465 -12.63 10.05 0.94
N ILE A 466 -13.45 9.09 1.34
CA ILE A 466 -13.72 8.76 2.75
C ILE A 466 -12.78 7.64 3.19
N PHE A 467 -12.68 6.56 2.41
CA PHE A 467 -11.97 5.33 2.83
C PHE A 467 -10.65 5.06 2.09
N PHE A 468 -10.34 5.83 1.06
CA PHE A 468 -9.21 5.63 0.14
C PHE A 468 -8.61 6.96 -0.33
N GLU A 469 -8.63 7.98 0.53
CA GLU A 469 -8.13 9.31 0.21
C GLU A 469 -6.64 9.28 -0.15
N SER A 470 -5.89 8.35 0.44
CA SER A 470 -4.46 8.21 0.17
C SER A 470 -4.17 7.82 -1.28
N LEU A 471 -5.15 7.26 -2.00
CA LEU A 471 -5.00 6.92 -3.41
C LEU A 471 -4.90 8.17 -4.31
N GLU A 472 -5.18 9.37 -3.78
CA GLU A 472 -4.86 10.64 -4.46
C GLU A 472 -3.37 10.97 -4.48
N VAL A 473 -2.58 10.21 -3.72
CA VAL A 473 -1.12 10.23 -3.74
C VAL A 473 -0.59 8.95 -4.39
N GLY A 474 -1.01 7.80 -3.88
CA GLY A 474 -0.51 6.52 -4.35
C GLY A 474 -0.76 5.35 -3.41
N VAL A 475 -0.27 4.18 -3.81
CA VAL A 475 -0.49 2.89 -3.15
C VAL A 475 0.60 1.89 -3.50
N ARG A 476 0.75 0.85 -2.68
CA ARG A 476 1.37 -0.42 -3.06
C ARG A 476 0.28 -1.49 -3.13
N LEU A 477 0.10 -2.09 -4.30
CA LEU A 477 -0.79 -3.23 -4.46
C LEU A 477 0.03 -4.52 -4.39
N ASP A 478 -0.37 -5.41 -3.49
CA ASP A 478 0.26 -6.72 -3.34
C ASP A 478 -0.55 -7.72 -4.18
N ILE A 479 0.04 -8.16 -5.30
CA ILE A 479 -0.66 -8.87 -6.38
C ILE A 479 -0.16 -10.31 -6.47
N GLY A 480 -1.11 -11.24 -6.38
CA GLY A 480 -0.90 -12.65 -6.64
C GLY A 480 -1.32 -13.06 -8.05
N VAL A 481 -0.86 -14.23 -8.47
CA VAL A 481 -1.34 -14.93 -9.66
C VAL A 481 -2.09 -16.16 -9.22
N ALA A 482 -3.25 -16.46 -9.81
CA ALA A 482 -4.02 -17.67 -9.53
C ALA A 482 -4.28 -18.48 -10.80
N ASN A 483 -4.43 -19.80 -10.64
CA ASN A 483 -5.00 -20.65 -11.67
C ASN A 483 -6.53 -20.57 -11.58
N THR A 484 -7.18 -20.09 -12.63
CA THR A 484 -8.65 -20.09 -12.70
C THR A 484 -9.19 -21.49 -13.00
N ARG A 485 -10.49 -21.69 -12.78
CA ARG A 485 -11.20 -22.94 -13.14
C ARG A 485 -11.07 -23.31 -14.62
N THR A 486 -10.82 -22.33 -15.49
CA THR A 486 -10.60 -22.51 -16.92
C THR A 486 -9.13 -22.79 -17.28
N ALA A 487 -8.28 -23.11 -16.31
CA ALA A 487 -6.83 -23.24 -16.43
C ALA A 487 -6.09 -21.97 -16.92
N LYS A 488 -6.78 -20.85 -17.15
CA LYS A 488 -6.17 -19.54 -17.41
C LYS A 488 -5.55 -18.98 -16.14
N LYS A 489 -4.43 -18.27 -16.28
CA LYS A 489 -3.83 -17.48 -15.19
C LYS A 489 -4.60 -16.17 -15.04
N ALA A 490 -4.79 -15.72 -13.80
CA ALA A 490 -5.40 -14.43 -13.52
C ALA A 490 -4.67 -13.73 -12.37
N PHE A 491 -4.51 -12.42 -12.47
CA PHE A 491 -4.04 -11.59 -11.38
C PHE A 491 -5.17 -11.32 -10.38
N PHE A 492 -4.80 -11.09 -9.12
CA PHE A 492 -5.69 -10.53 -8.10
C PHE A 492 -4.89 -9.73 -7.09
N VAL A 493 -5.50 -8.68 -6.54
CA VAL A 493 -4.93 -7.96 -5.40
C VAL A 493 -5.24 -8.73 -4.12
N ASN A 494 -4.20 -9.12 -3.39
CA ASN A 494 -4.26 -9.72 -2.06
C ASN A 494 -4.37 -8.66 -0.97
N GLU A 495 -3.64 -7.54 -1.11
CA GLU A 495 -3.61 -6.45 -0.12
C GLU A 495 -3.48 -5.07 -0.79
N ILE A 496 -4.19 -4.08 -0.21
CA ILE A 496 -4.03 -2.65 -0.52
C ILE A 496 -3.20 -2.04 0.61
N THR A 497 -1.94 -1.68 0.35
CA THR A 497 -1.11 -1.00 1.34
C THR A 497 -0.97 0.47 0.97
N ARG A 498 -1.39 1.37 1.86
CA ARG A 498 -1.35 2.82 1.61
C ARG A 498 0.11 3.26 1.52
N TRP A 499 0.39 4.27 0.70
CA TRP A 499 1.78 4.70 0.48
C TRP A 499 2.48 5.12 1.77
N TYR A 500 1.76 5.66 2.75
CA TYR A 500 2.34 6.10 4.04
C TYR A 500 2.62 4.94 5.01
N GLY A 501 2.01 3.77 4.78
CA GLY A 501 2.23 2.56 5.58
C GLY A 501 3.03 1.48 4.85
N ALA A 502 3.39 1.70 3.59
CA ALA A 502 4.06 0.69 2.78
C ALA A 502 5.57 0.67 3.04
N HIS A 503 6.13 -0.52 3.20
CA HIS A 503 7.57 -0.75 2.99
C HIS A 503 7.88 -0.59 1.50
N TYR A 504 8.86 0.25 1.16
CA TYR A 504 9.22 0.59 -0.23
C TYR A 504 10.25 -0.35 -0.82
N PHE A 505 11.07 -0.99 0.02
CA PHE A 505 12.16 -1.87 -0.42
C PHE A 505 13.16 -1.18 -1.36
N SER A 506 13.27 0.16 -1.29
CA SER A 506 14.10 0.93 -2.22
C SER A 506 15.53 0.41 -2.27
N TYR A 507 16.07 -0.03 -1.12
CA TYR A 507 17.38 -0.66 -1.06
C TYR A 507 17.59 -1.81 -2.06
N HIS A 508 16.57 -2.65 -2.24
CA HIS A 508 16.65 -3.87 -3.02
C HIS A 508 16.17 -3.73 -4.47
N ILE A 509 15.37 -2.72 -4.78
CA ILE A 509 14.64 -2.66 -6.05
C ILE A 509 14.88 -1.37 -6.85
N CYS A 510 15.56 -0.39 -6.27
CA CYS A 510 15.86 0.87 -6.93
C CYS A 510 17.33 0.95 -7.35
N ALA A 511 17.55 1.51 -8.55
CA ALA A 511 18.87 1.97 -8.98
C ALA A 511 19.34 3.16 -8.14
N GLU A 512 20.63 3.47 -8.15
CA GLU A 512 21.12 4.70 -7.50
C GLU A 512 20.62 5.96 -8.22
N PRO A 513 20.23 7.03 -7.48
CA PRO A 513 20.05 7.06 -6.03
C PRO A 513 18.80 6.30 -5.63
N LYS A 514 18.83 5.49 -4.56
CA LYS A 514 17.68 4.65 -4.14
C LYS A 514 16.46 5.41 -3.56
N THR A 515 16.10 6.56 -4.14
CA THR A 515 15.08 7.50 -3.66
C THR A 515 13.85 7.61 -4.58
N GLN A 516 13.82 6.90 -5.72
CA GLN A 516 12.79 7.09 -6.77
C GLN A 516 11.36 6.90 -6.25
N ILE A 517 11.11 5.86 -5.45
CA ILE A 517 9.78 5.61 -4.87
C ILE A 517 9.40 6.73 -3.89
N CYS A 518 10.34 7.17 -3.05
CA CYS A 518 10.12 8.26 -2.11
C CYS A 518 9.78 9.57 -2.85
N LYS A 519 10.53 9.89 -3.91
CA LYS A 519 10.31 11.08 -4.74
C LYS A 519 8.97 11.05 -5.46
N ALA A 520 8.56 9.88 -5.97
CA ALA A 520 7.28 9.74 -6.65
C ALA A 520 6.11 10.00 -5.70
N PHE A 521 6.10 9.39 -4.50
CA PHE A 521 5.06 9.65 -3.50
C PHE A 521 5.12 11.07 -2.94
N ALA A 522 6.32 11.59 -2.66
CA ALA A 522 6.51 12.97 -2.20
C ALA A 522 5.98 13.98 -3.23
N GLY A 523 6.28 13.80 -4.51
CA GLY A 523 5.76 14.64 -5.59
C GLY A 523 4.24 14.59 -5.68
N ALA A 524 3.67 13.39 -5.67
CA ALA A 524 2.22 13.20 -5.68
C ALA A 524 1.53 13.86 -4.46
N PHE A 525 2.13 13.73 -3.27
CA PHE A 525 1.60 14.31 -2.04
C PHE A 525 1.74 15.83 -2.00
N ALA A 526 2.90 16.38 -2.39
CA ALA A 526 3.11 17.81 -2.55
C ALA A 526 2.04 18.42 -3.48
N MET A 527 1.70 17.73 -4.57
CA MET A 527 0.59 18.15 -5.43
C MET A 527 -0.76 18.09 -4.71
N VAL A 528 -1.08 17.08 -3.90
CA VAL A 528 -2.34 17.03 -3.11
C VAL A 528 -2.44 18.26 -2.20
N ILE A 529 -1.41 18.52 -1.42
CA ILE A 529 -1.45 19.56 -0.38
C ILE A 529 -1.38 20.98 -0.98
N ASN A 530 -0.63 21.18 -2.08
CA ASN A 530 -0.59 22.46 -2.78
C ASN A 530 -1.92 22.81 -3.49
N SER A 531 -2.70 21.80 -3.90
CA SER A 531 -3.95 22.02 -4.65
C SER A 531 -5.14 22.45 -3.77
N GLY A 532 -5.02 22.37 -2.43
CA GLY A 532 -6.09 22.74 -1.49
C GLY A 532 -7.36 21.87 -1.56
N THR A 533 -7.39 20.79 -2.34
CA THR A 533 -8.59 19.93 -2.58
C THR A 533 -8.93 19.00 -1.41
N GLY A 534 -8.65 19.43 -0.19
CA GLY A 534 -8.60 18.58 0.99
C GLY A 534 -9.80 18.67 1.94
N CYS A 535 -11.04 18.71 1.46
CA CYS A 535 -12.22 18.28 2.23
C CYS A 535 -13.47 18.25 1.36
N VAL A 536 -13.96 17.05 1.02
CA VAL A 536 -15.39 16.84 0.76
C VAL A 536 -15.87 16.07 1.97
N SER A 537 -16.63 16.74 2.82
CA SER A 537 -17.22 16.20 4.06
C SER A 537 -18.25 15.13 3.78
#